data_AF-A0A2E6BGR0-F1
#
_entry.id   AF-A0A2E6BGR0-F1
#
_cell.length_a   1.000
_cell.length_b   1.000
_cell.length_c   1.000
_cell.angle_alpha   90.00
_cell.angle_beta   90.00
_cell.angle_gamma   90.00
#
_symmetry.space_group_name_H-M   'P 1'
#
loop_
_entity.id
_entity.type
_entity.pdbx_description
1 polymer ?
#
loop_
_entity_poly.entity_id
_entity_poly.type
_entity_poly.pdbx_seq_one_letter_code
_entity_poly.pdbx_strand_id
1 'polypeptide(L)'
;MLNLPVRYIKLVLIALILLTALSLLSATTSLLSARSQIREQLLQTIPERLDEALRYSVIDDGIAATINQLMDADLANVPVTSRLGFVQTCSLDLLAIDQSPIQPTNRALTIPWQRSSSPQYAHFDMSCDLQPGRLIAVNSLIALLAALGIALLPEPLDSRQRLRLAQLVVLGMSHREARSLLQRLMSHPNGQQAERETLWLDLAVRISLQHRDDPAEQIRSSQLALAIVRADDAMVFDHASHTVHIHGLAVTMSKTPYFYFAWYARARSSGENQGWILNPATDRPMQDECESLLTMMENHDGHQKAINDLRNNGLRAKTLDQNRNKIKDELTTQLGEALAAHYLFEARRDLRSGRYSYRLACNPEKIKA
;
A
#
# COMPACT_ATOMS: atom_id res chain seq x y z
N MET A 1 -8.96 1.17 -24.45
CA MET A 1 -8.99 0.32 -23.24
C MET A 1 -8.85 1.23 -22.03
N LEU A 2 -9.93 1.45 -21.26
CA LEU A 2 -9.89 2.28 -20.07
C LEU A 2 -9.02 1.59 -19.01
N ASN A 3 -7.90 2.21 -18.64
CA ASN A 3 -7.11 1.83 -17.47
C ASN A 3 -7.93 2.14 -16.21
N LEU A 4 -8.87 1.26 -15.87
CA LEU A 4 -9.49 1.26 -14.54
C LEU A 4 -8.36 1.05 -13.52
N PRO A 5 -8.21 1.95 -12.53
CA PRO A 5 -7.16 1.80 -11.54
C PRO A 5 -7.29 0.43 -10.86
N VAL A 6 -6.17 -0.28 -10.69
CA VAL A 6 -6.10 -1.65 -10.14
C VAL A 6 -6.94 -1.83 -8.86
N ARG A 7 -7.09 -0.75 -8.08
CA ARG A 7 -7.97 -0.69 -6.90
C ARG A 7 -9.45 -0.98 -7.19
N TYR A 8 -10.00 -0.47 -8.29
CA TYR A 8 -11.40 -0.70 -8.66
C TYR A 8 -11.62 -2.16 -9.06
N ILE A 9 -10.68 -2.76 -9.79
CA ILE A 9 -10.75 -4.19 -10.16
C ILE A 9 -10.79 -5.06 -8.90
N LYS A 10 -9.94 -4.76 -7.91
CA LYS A 10 -9.93 -5.47 -6.62
C LYS A 10 -11.25 -5.30 -5.86
N LEU A 11 -11.79 -4.08 -5.80
CA LEU A 11 -13.05 -3.80 -5.11
C LEU A 11 -14.24 -4.53 -5.76
N VAL A 12 -14.31 -4.55 -7.09
CA VAL A 12 -15.34 -5.28 -7.83
C VAL A 12 -15.24 -6.79 -7.55
N LEU A 13 -14.03 -7.34 -7.56
CA LEU A 13 -13.81 -8.75 -7.28
C LEU A 13 -14.21 -9.13 -5.85
N ILE A 14 -13.89 -8.28 -4.86
CA ILE A 14 -14.33 -8.46 -3.47
C ILE A 14 -15.85 -8.40 -3.37
N ALA A 15 -16.50 -7.42 -4.01
CA ALA A 15 -17.95 -7.29 -3.99
C ALA A 15 -18.65 -8.52 -4.60
N LEU A 16 -18.10 -9.06 -5.70
CA LEU A 16 -18.61 -10.29 -6.33
C LEU A 16 -18.46 -11.52 -5.42
N ILE A 17 -17.31 -11.69 -4.77
CA ILE A 17 -17.10 -12.79 -3.81
C ILE A 17 -18.04 -12.68 -2.62
N LEU A 18 -18.23 -11.47 -2.08
CA LEU A 18 -19.16 -11.24 -0.98
C LEU A 18 -20.60 -11.53 -1.39
N LEU A 19 -21.01 -11.10 -2.58
CA LEU A 19 -22.35 -11.35 -3.10
C LEU A 19 -22.63 -12.85 -3.24
N THR A 20 -21.70 -13.62 -3.81
CA THR A 20 -21.89 -15.07 -4.00
C THR A 20 -21.93 -15.79 -2.66
N ALA A 21 -21.00 -15.47 -1.75
CA ALA A 21 -20.96 -16.07 -0.41
C ALA A 21 -22.22 -15.76 0.41
N LEU A 22 -22.67 -14.49 0.42
CA LEU A 22 -23.87 -14.06 1.14
C LEU A 22 -25.15 -14.67 0.54
N SER A 23 -25.24 -14.77 -0.78
CA SER A 23 -26.40 -15.38 -1.45
C SER A 23 -26.49 -16.87 -1.15
N LEU A 24 -25.37 -17.59 -1.19
CA LEU A 24 -25.33 -19.02 -0.86
C LEU A 24 -25.70 -19.26 0.61
N LEU A 25 -25.14 -18.47 1.52
CA LEU A 25 -25.45 -18.57 2.95
C LEU A 25 -26.92 -18.23 3.24
N SER A 26 -27.45 -17.20 2.60
CA SER A 26 -28.85 -16.79 2.76
C SER A 26 -29.84 -17.83 2.20
N ALA A 27 -29.52 -18.41 1.05
CA ALA A 27 -30.35 -19.46 0.44
C ALA A 27 -30.36 -20.73 1.31
N THR A 28 -29.19 -21.20 1.74
CA THR A 28 -29.06 -22.39 2.59
C THR A 28 -29.75 -22.23 3.94
N THR A 29 -29.55 -21.11 4.62
CA THR A 29 -30.23 -20.82 5.90
C THR A 29 -31.75 -20.70 5.74
N SER A 30 -32.22 -20.13 4.63
CA SER A 30 -33.67 -20.03 4.35
C SER A 30 -34.30 -21.39 4.08
N LEU A 31 -33.64 -22.26 3.32
CA LEU A 31 -34.10 -23.62 3.05
C LEU A 31 -34.12 -24.48 4.32
N LEU A 32 -33.07 -24.39 5.15
CA LEU A 32 -33.04 -25.09 6.44
C LEU A 32 -34.14 -24.59 7.39
N SER A 33 -34.36 -23.28 7.45
CA SER A 33 -35.44 -22.69 8.24
C SER A 33 -36.83 -23.12 7.74
N ALA A 34 -37.04 -23.13 6.42
CA ALA A 34 -38.28 -23.59 5.81
C ALA A 34 -38.56 -25.06 6.13
N ARG A 35 -37.55 -25.92 6.01
CA ARG A 35 -37.65 -27.34 6.36
C ARG A 35 -38.04 -27.55 7.81
N SER A 36 -37.39 -26.85 8.74
CA SER A 36 -37.70 -26.96 10.16
C SER A 36 -39.14 -26.58 10.46
N GLN A 37 -39.61 -25.48 9.86
CA GLN A 37 -40.97 -24.98 10.04
C GLN A 37 -42.01 -25.94 9.46
N ILE A 38 -41.82 -26.41 8.22
CA ILE A 38 -42.71 -27.41 7.61
C ILE A 38 -42.76 -28.67 8.48
N ARG A 39 -41.60 -29.17 8.92
CA ARG A 39 -41.53 -30.36 9.77
C ARG A 39 -42.36 -30.20 11.04
N GLU A 40 -42.21 -29.07 11.74
CA GLU A 40 -42.98 -28.78 12.95
C GLU A 40 -44.48 -28.71 12.67
N GLN A 41 -44.89 -28.05 11.58
CA GLN A 41 -46.30 -27.92 11.18
C GLN A 41 -46.93 -29.27 10.79
N LEU A 42 -46.20 -30.10 10.03
CA LEU A 42 -46.67 -31.44 9.64
C LEU A 42 -46.73 -32.39 10.84
N LEU A 43 -45.76 -32.32 11.76
CA LEU A 43 -45.80 -33.10 13.01
C LEU A 43 -47.03 -32.81 13.85
N GLN A 44 -47.55 -31.58 13.81
CA GLN A 44 -48.76 -31.19 14.54
C GLN A 44 -50.04 -31.61 13.82
N THR A 45 -50.04 -31.64 12.47
CA THR A 45 -51.29 -31.77 11.69
C THR A 45 -51.52 -33.16 11.13
N ILE A 46 -50.45 -33.85 10.70
CA ILE A 46 -50.56 -35.13 9.98
C ILE A 46 -51.00 -36.28 10.90
N PRO A 47 -50.41 -36.51 12.09
CA PRO A 47 -50.66 -37.75 12.82
C PRO A 47 -52.13 -38.01 13.15
N GLU A 48 -52.88 -36.96 13.51
CA GLU A 48 -54.31 -37.07 13.82
C GLU A 48 -55.15 -37.39 12.57
N ARG A 49 -54.89 -36.70 11.46
CA ARG A 49 -55.61 -36.88 10.19
C ARG A 49 -55.28 -38.20 9.51
N LEU A 50 -54.04 -38.65 9.59
CA LEU A 50 -53.60 -39.90 9.00
C LEU A 50 -54.11 -41.10 9.81
N ASP A 51 -54.16 -41.03 11.15
CA ASP A 51 -54.76 -42.11 11.96
C ASP A 51 -56.26 -42.24 11.70
N GLU A 52 -56.97 -41.12 11.53
CA GLU A 52 -58.39 -41.10 11.15
C GLU A 52 -58.60 -41.71 9.74
N ALA A 53 -57.86 -41.25 8.73
CA ALA A 53 -57.96 -41.77 7.37
C ALA A 53 -57.60 -43.25 7.27
N LEU A 54 -56.53 -43.68 7.95
CA LEU A 54 -56.04 -45.06 7.92
C LEU A 54 -56.86 -46.04 8.76
N ARG A 55 -57.66 -45.55 9.74
CA ARG A 55 -58.65 -46.38 10.46
C ARG A 55 -59.79 -46.84 9.57
N TYR A 56 -60.18 -46.02 8.61
CA TYR A 56 -61.28 -46.31 7.68
C TYR A 56 -60.81 -46.84 6.32
N SER A 57 -59.53 -46.70 5.97
CA SER A 57 -58.94 -47.27 4.75
C SER A 57 -58.70 -48.78 4.89
N VAL A 58 -59.78 -49.56 4.84
CA VAL A 58 -59.72 -51.02 4.86
C VAL A 58 -60.26 -51.50 3.52
N ILE A 59 -59.34 -51.89 2.62
CA ILE A 59 -59.42 -52.96 1.58
C ILE A 59 -59.32 -52.59 0.07
N ASP A 60 -59.37 -51.34 -0.38
CA ASP A 60 -59.32 -51.08 -1.84
C ASP A 60 -58.07 -50.28 -2.30
N ASP A 61 -57.28 -50.87 -3.21
CA ASP A 61 -56.05 -50.27 -3.79
C ASP A 61 -56.36 -48.93 -4.52
N GLY A 62 -57.58 -48.78 -5.02
CA GLY A 62 -58.05 -47.52 -5.63
C GLY A 62 -58.21 -46.36 -4.65
N ILE A 63 -58.51 -46.65 -3.37
CA ILE A 63 -58.67 -45.63 -2.33
C ILE A 63 -57.30 -45.10 -1.89
N ALA A 64 -56.28 -45.96 -1.80
CA ALA A 64 -54.91 -45.55 -1.48
C ALA A 64 -54.34 -44.61 -2.55
N ALA A 65 -54.56 -44.91 -3.84
CA ALA A 65 -54.16 -44.04 -4.94
C ALA A 65 -54.85 -42.66 -4.88
N THR A 66 -56.14 -42.63 -4.52
CA THR A 66 -56.92 -41.39 -4.39
C THR A 66 -56.46 -40.55 -3.19
N ILE A 67 -56.12 -41.18 -2.06
CA ILE A 67 -55.57 -40.50 -0.88
C ILE A 67 -54.23 -39.86 -1.20
N ASN A 68 -53.33 -40.59 -1.90
CA ASN A 68 -52.04 -40.04 -2.32
C ASN A 68 -52.24 -38.82 -3.24
N GLN A 69 -53.14 -38.91 -4.22
CA GLN A 69 -53.40 -37.81 -5.15
C GLN A 69 -54.00 -36.56 -4.46
N LEU A 70 -54.90 -36.75 -3.48
CA LEU A 70 -55.46 -35.64 -2.70
C LEU A 70 -54.41 -35.02 -1.76
N MET A 71 -53.59 -35.85 -1.11
CA MET A 71 -52.48 -35.37 -0.29
C MET A 71 -51.46 -34.58 -1.11
N ASP A 72 -51.06 -35.09 -2.28
CA ASP A 72 -50.13 -34.40 -3.18
C ASP A 72 -50.74 -33.07 -3.68
N ALA A 73 -52.05 -33.03 -3.96
CA ALA A 73 -52.73 -31.79 -4.34
C ALA A 73 -52.78 -30.74 -3.22
N ASP A 74 -53.05 -31.16 -1.99
CA ASP A 74 -53.08 -30.27 -0.81
C ASP A 74 -51.68 -29.79 -0.41
N LEU A 75 -50.66 -30.62 -0.65
CA LEU A 75 -49.27 -30.36 -0.31
C LEU A 75 -48.45 -29.72 -1.44
N ALA A 76 -49.05 -29.52 -2.62
CA ALA A 76 -48.40 -28.90 -3.78
C ALA A 76 -47.99 -27.43 -3.52
N ASN A 77 -48.73 -26.71 -2.68
CA ASN A 77 -48.50 -25.29 -2.40
C ASN A 77 -48.56 -24.99 -0.91
N VAL A 78 -47.54 -25.40 -0.15
CA VAL A 78 -47.44 -25.06 1.26
C VAL A 78 -46.84 -23.65 1.39
N PRO A 79 -47.59 -22.66 1.93
CA PRO A 79 -47.04 -21.35 2.20
C PRO A 79 -46.07 -21.42 3.37
N VAL A 80 -44.83 -20.97 3.17
CA VAL A 80 -43.79 -21.02 4.20
C VAL A 80 -43.29 -19.62 4.54
N THR A 81 -43.28 -19.28 5.82
CA THR A 81 -42.67 -18.04 6.30
C THR A 81 -41.24 -18.28 6.75
N SER A 82 -40.32 -18.44 5.78
CA SER A 82 -38.88 -18.54 6.12
C SER A 82 -38.42 -17.29 6.88
N ARG A 83 -37.52 -17.45 7.87
CA ARG A 83 -37.04 -16.32 8.72
C ARG A 83 -36.51 -15.12 7.93
N LEU A 84 -35.91 -15.37 6.76
CA LEU A 84 -35.35 -14.34 5.88
C LEU A 84 -36.30 -13.95 4.73
N GLY A 85 -37.43 -14.66 4.57
CA GLY A 85 -38.45 -14.37 3.57
C GLY A 85 -38.00 -14.58 2.11
N PHE A 86 -37.00 -15.44 1.88
CA PHE A 86 -36.49 -15.73 0.52
C PHE A 86 -37.15 -16.93 -0.15
N VAL A 87 -37.89 -17.76 0.60
CA VAL A 87 -38.68 -18.88 0.06
C VAL A 87 -40.13 -18.42 -0.16
N GLN A 88 -40.69 -18.68 -1.34
CA GLN A 88 -42.09 -18.35 -1.67
C GLN A 88 -43.05 -19.47 -1.30
N THR A 89 -42.83 -20.62 -1.92
CA THR A 89 -43.69 -21.79 -1.88
C THR A 89 -42.80 -23.01 -1.79
N CYS A 90 -43.25 -24.01 -1.05
CA CYS A 90 -42.67 -25.34 -1.11
C CYS A 90 -43.76 -26.32 -1.53
N SER A 91 -43.41 -27.27 -2.38
CA SER A 91 -44.19 -28.45 -2.67
C SER A 91 -43.63 -29.64 -1.90
N LEU A 92 -44.52 -30.51 -1.42
CA LEU A 92 -44.16 -31.78 -0.82
C LEU A 92 -44.88 -32.89 -1.57
N ASP A 93 -44.11 -33.86 -2.07
CA ASP A 93 -44.65 -35.03 -2.77
C ASP A 93 -44.53 -36.25 -1.85
N LEU A 94 -45.62 -36.99 -1.61
CA LEU A 94 -45.59 -38.18 -0.77
C LEU A 94 -44.89 -39.35 -1.50
N LEU A 95 -43.74 -39.77 -0.99
CA LEU A 95 -42.96 -40.87 -1.55
C LEU A 95 -43.48 -42.23 -1.08
N ALA A 96 -43.67 -42.40 0.23
CA ALA A 96 -44.10 -43.66 0.83
C ALA A 96 -44.59 -43.47 2.27
N ILE A 97 -45.44 -44.39 2.71
CA ILE A 97 -45.79 -44.62 4.12
C ILE A 97 -45.32 -46.03 4.49
N ASP A 98 -44.35 -46.14 5.40
CA ASP A 98 -43.79 -47.43 5.80
C ASP A 98 -43.42 -47.48 7.30
N GLN A 99 -42.83 -48.60 7.73
CA GLN A 99 -42.36 -48.82 9.11
C GLN A 99 -40.86 -48.57 9.29
N SER A 100 -40.15 -48.16 8.23
CA SER A 100 -38.69 -48.08 8.20
C SER A 100 -38.22 -46.65 7.95
N PRO A 101 -37.43 -46.05 8.85
CA PRO A 101 -36.94 -44.70 8.62
C PRO A 101 -35.99 -44.67 7.41
N ILE A 102 -36.37 -43.95 6.34
CA ILE A 102 -35.45 -43.58 5.27
C ILE A 102 -34.39 -42.60 5.80
N GLN A 103 -33.14 -42.72 5.32
CA GLN A 103 -32.07 -41.80 5.68
C GLN A 103 -32.42 -40.35 5.30
N PRO A 104 -32.19 -39.38 6.21
CA PRO A 104 -32.48 -37.99 5.94
C PRO A 104 -31.56 -37.44 4.84
N THR A 105 -32.12 -37.18 3.65
CA THR A 105 -31.43 -36.41 2.62
C THR A 105 -31.77 -34.93 2.74
N ASN A 106 -31.15 -34.08 1.91
CA ASN A 106 -31.44 -32.63 1.90
C ASN A 106 -32.84 -32.31 1.38
N ARG A 107 -33.45 -33.19 0.59
CA ARG A 107 -34.80 -33.02 0.03
C ARG A 107 -35.84 -33.92 0.71
N ALA A 108 -35.45 -35.08 1.24
CA ALA A 108 -36.39 -35.96 1.92
C ALA A 108 -36.75 -35.46 3.33
N LEU A 109 -38.03 -35.36 3.61
CA LEU A 109 -38.61 -35.08 4.92
C LEU A 109 -39.32 -36.32 5.44
N THR A 110 -38.94 -36.77 6.65
CA THR A 110 -39.56 -37.93 7.28
C THR A 110 -40.36 -37.49 8.51
N ILE A 111 -41.65 -37.84 8.52
CA ILE A 111 -42.58 -37.53 9.61
C ILE A 111 -42.93 -38.84 10.35
N PRO A 112 -42.41 -39.05 11.57
CA PRO A 112 -42.77 -40.21 12.37
C PRO A 112 -44.10 -40.02 13.10
N TRP A 113 -44.88 -41.08 13.23
CA TRP A 113 -45.97 -41.19 14.21
C TRP A 113 -46.07 -42.63 14.74
N GLN A 114 -46.94 -42.85 15.74
CA GLN A 114 -47.18 -44.17 16.32
C GLN A 114 -48.59 -44.65 16.02
N ARG A 115 -48.73 -45.90 15.54
CA ARG A 115 -50.02 -46.56 15.32
C ARG A 115 -50.04 -47.89 16.06
N SER A 116 -50.95 -48.05 17.03
CA SER A 116 -51.15 -49.31 17.77
C SER A 116 -49.86 -49.99 18.24
N SER A 117 -48.93 -49.22 18.82
CA SER A 117 -47.59 -49.63 19.31
C SER A 117 -46.48 -49.89 18.27
N SER A 118 -46.74 -49.70 16.96
CA SER A 118 -45.72 -49.74 15.91
C SER A 118 -45.39 -48.32 15.40
N PRO A 119 -44.10 -47.97 15.23
CA PRO A 119 -43.73 -46.71 14.57
C PRO A 119 -44.06 -46.77 13.08
N GLN A 120 -44.61 -45.68 12.56
CA GLN A 120 -44.88 -45.47 11.14
C GLN A 120 -44.19 -44.17 10.71
N TYR A 121 -43.78 -44.12 9.45
CA TYR A 121 -43.08 -42.99 8.85
C TYR A 121 -43.74 -42.60 7.53
N ALA A 122 -43.94 -41.30 7.32
CA ALA A 122 -44.35 -40.73 6.05
C ALA A 122 -43.15 -40.00 5.47
N HIS A 123 -42.81 -40.34 4.25
CA HIS A 123 -41.67 -39.80 3.53
C HIS A 123 -42.15 -38.84 2.46
N PHE A 124 -41.65 -37.62 2.49
CA PHE A 124 -41.98 -36.58 1.52
C PHE A 124 -40.71 -36.12 0.80
N ASP A 125 -40.77 -35.85 -0.50
CA ASP A 125 -39.75 -35.06 -1.19
C ASP A 125 -40.14 -33.58 -1.15
N MET A 126 -39.21 -32.72 -0.72
CA MET A 126 -39.47 -31.29 -0.54
C MET A 126 -38.73 -30.48 -1.61
N SER A 127 -39.49 -29.74 -2.40
CA SER A 127 -38.98 -28.78 -3.37
C SER A 127 -39.45 -27.37 -3.00
N CYS A 128 -38.53 -26.43 -2.87
CA CYS A 128 -38.85 -25.05 -2.48
C CYS A 128 -38.36 -24.06 -3.53
N ASP A 129 -39.24 -23.13 -3.90
CA ASP A 129 -38.93 -22.06 -4.82
C ASP A 129 -38.34 -20.85 -4.08
N LEU A 130 -37.12 -20.51 -4.47
CA LEU A 130 -36.44 -19.31 -4.01
C LEU A 130 -36.91 -18.10 -4.83
N GLN A 131 -36.95 -16.92 -4.21
CA GLN A 131 -37.07 -15.64 -4.91
C GLN A 131 -35.68 -15.12 -5.29
N PRO A 132 -35.11 -15.46 -6.47
CA PRO A 132 -33.76 -15.04 -6.83
C PRO A 132 -33.63 -13.51 -6.87
N GLY A 133 -34.67 -12.80 -7.32
CA GLY A 133 -34.67 -11.33 -7.38
C GLY A 133 -34.48 -10.69 -6.01
N ARG A 134 -35.22 -11.13 -4.99
CA ARG A 134 -35.12 -10.60 -3.62
C ARG A 134 -33.80 -11.00 -2.96
N LEU A 135 -33.37 -12.26 -3.17
CA LEU A 135 -32.10 -12.78 -2.66
C LEU A 135 -30.92 -11.96 -3.19
N ILE A 136 -30.86 -11.73 -4.50
CA ILE A 136 -29.79 -10.97 -5.14
C ILE A 136 -29.86 -9.51 -4.72
N ALA A 137 -31.04 -8.88 -4.70
CA ALA A 137 -31.17 -7.46 -4.38
C ALA A 137 -30.67 -7.11 -2.97
N VAL A 138 -31.11 -7.85 -1.95
CA VAL A 138 -30.70 -7.62 -0.56
C VAL A 138 -29.21 -7.89 -0.37
N ASN A 139 -28.71 -9.02 -0.88
CA ASN A 139 -27.29 -9.36 -0.73
C ASN A 139 -26.38 -8.44 -1.55
N SER A 140 -26.85 -7.90 -2.68
CA SER A 140 -26.13 -6.92 -3.49
C SER A 140 -25.99 -5.58 -2.76
N LEU A 141 -27.04 -5.13 -2.06
CA LEU A 141 -26.97 -3.93 -1.23
C LEU A 141 -25.95 -4.09 -0.09
N ILE A 142 -25.98 -5.22 0.61
CA ILE A 142 -25.03 -5.51 1.70
C ILE A 142 -23.60 -5.60 1.17
N ALA A 143 -23.39 -6.32 0.06
CA ALA A 143 -22.07 -6.46 -0.57
C ALA A 143 -21.52 -5.09 -1.04
N LEU A 144 -22.39 -4.22 -1.59
CA LEU A 144 -22.02 -2.87 -1.99
C LEU A 144 -21.61 -2.00 -0.80
N LEU A 145 -22.39 -2.02 0.29
CA LEU A 145 -22.07 -1.27 1.51
C LEU A 145 -20.75 -1.75 2.14
N ALA A 146 -20.53 -3.07 2.17
CA ALA A 146 -19.26 -3.64 2.65
C ALA A 146 -18.08 -3.23 1.77
N ALA A 147 -18.23 -3.31 0.44
CA ALA A 147 -17.21 -2.88 -0.51
C ALA A 147 -16.89 -1.38 -0.40
N LEU A 148 -17.91 -0.53 -0.19
CA LEU A 148 -17.74 0.89 0.06
C LEU A 148 -17.00 1.15 1.39
N GLY A 149 -17.35 0.43 2.45
CA GLY A 149 -16.65 0.47 3.72
C GLY A 149 -15.16 0.11 3.57
N ILE A 150 -14.85 -0.94 2.80
CA ILE A 150 -13.48 -1.33 2.49
C ILE A 150 -12.77 -0.26 1.63
N ALA A 151 -13.47 0.35 0.68
CA ALA A 151 -12.91 1.39 -0.17
C ALA A 151 -12.51 2.65 0.63
N LEU A 152 -13.17 2.92 1.76
CA LEU A 152 -12.85 4.02 2.67
C LEU A 152 -11.68 3.71 3.62
N LEU A 153 -11.28 2.44 3.74
CA LEU A 153 -10.12 2.08 4.55
C LEU A 153 -8.81 2.52 3.86
N PRO A 154 -7.81 2.98 4.63
CA PRO A 154 -6.49 3.28 4.08
C PRO A 154 -5.88 2.00 3.52
N GLU A 155 -5.17 2.12 2.40
CA GLU A 155 -4.52 0.97 1.79
C GLU A 155 -3.56 0.29 2.79
N PRO A 156 -3.56 -1.06 2.83
CA PRO A 156 -2.66 -1.79 3.70
C PRO A 156 -1.22 -1.49 3.29
N LEU A 157 -0.37 -1.27 4.28
CA LEU A 157 1.04 -1.00 4.03
C LEU A 157 1.73 -2.27 3.50
N ASP A 158 2.46 -2.13 2.39
CA ASP A 158 3.31 -3.19 1.87
C ASP A 158 4.42 -3.55 2.88
N SER A 159 5.03 -4.73 2.75
CA SER A 159 6.12 -5.20 3.61
C SER A 159 7.27 -4.21 3.69
N ARG A 160 7.66 -3.58 2.56
CA ARG A 160 8.69 -2.54 2.53
C ARG A 160 8.29 -1.29 3.31
N GLN A 161 7.03 -0.88 3.19
CA GLN A 161 6.48 0.29 3.89
C GLN A 161 6.40 0.04 5.39
N ARG A 162 6.02 -1.17 5.82
CA ARG A 162 6.02 -1.57 7.24
C ARG A 162 7.41 -1.54 7.83
N LEU A 163 8.42 -2.05 7.10
CA LEU A 163 9.82 -1.98 7.54
C LEU A 163 10.28 -0.54 7.71
N ARG A 164 10.00 0.34 6.74
CA ARG A 164 10.35 1.77 6.82
C ARG A 164 9.64 2.48 7.96
N LEU A 165 8.35 2.20 8.15
CA LEU A 165 7.60 2.76 9.28
C LEU A 165 8.25 2.36 10.61
N ALA A 166 8.65 1.10 10.75
CA ALA A 166 9.35 0.62 11.94
C ALA A 166 10.70 1.33 12.14
N GLN A 167 11.49 1.52 11.07
CA GLN A 167 12.74 2.28 11.12
C GLN A 167 12.52 3.73 11.59
N LEU A 168 11.52 4.42 11.05
CA LEU A 168 11.18 5.80 11.43
C LEU A 168 10.76 5.90 12.91
N VAL A 169 10.03 4.90 13.42
CA VAL A 169 9.66 4.83 14.84
C VAL A 169 10.88 4.56 15.72
N VAL A 170 11.82 3.71 15.27
CA VAL A 170 13.10 3.47 15.97
C VAL A 170 13.95 4.74 16.03
N LEU A 171 13.88 5.61 15.03
CA LEU A 171 14.52 6.92 15.04
C LEU A 171 13.90 7.91 16.06
N GLY A 172 12.83 7.52 16.76
CA GLY A 172 12.17 8.34 17.77
C GLY A 172 10.99 9.16 17.26
N MET A 173 10.52 8.94 16.02
CA MET A 173 9.26 9.55 15.56
C MET A 173 8.05 8.87 16.19
N SER A 174 7.01 9.65 16.49
CA SER A 174 5.72 9.05 16.83
C SER A 174 5.14 8.30 15.63
N HIS A 175 4.33 7.27 15.87
CA HIS A 175 3.73 6.46 14.81
C HIS A 175 2.90 7.30 13.81
N ARG A 176 2.25 8.38 14.29
CA ARG A 176 1.46 9.29 13.44
C ARG A 176 2.38 10.11 12.52
N GLU A 177 3.46 10.68 13.06
CA GLU A 177 4.44 11.43 12.29
C GLU A 177 5.13 10.53 11.26
N ALA A 178 5.61 9.36 11.69
CA ALA A 178 6.25 8.38 10.82
C ALA A 178 5.34 7.98 9.65
N ARG A 179 4.05 7.76 9.91
CA ARG A 179 3.06 7.43 8.86
C ARG A 179 2.81 8.61 7.92
N SER A 180 2.68 9.83 8.45
CA SER A 180 2.47 11.03 7.63
C SER A 180 3.66 11.33 6.72
N LEU A 181 4.88 11.11 7.23
CA LEU A 181 6.10 11.24 6.46
C LEU A 181 6.16 10.15 5.39
N LEU A 182 5.96 8.87 5.75
CA LEU A 182 5.96 7.77 4.80
C LEU A 182 4.95 7.99 3.66
N GLN A 183 3.76 8.53 3.97
CA GLN A 183 2.78 8.91 2.95
C GLN A 183 3.28 10.03 2.02
N ARG A 184 3.97 11.05 2.54
CA ARG A 184 4.61 12.09 1.71
C ARG A 184 5.66 11.48 0.79
N LEU A 185 6.56 10.65 1.32
CA LEU A 185 7.61 9.98 0.53
C LEU A 185 7.02 9.11 -0.59
N MET A 186 5.87 8.49 -0.33
CA MET A 186 5.17 7.66 -1.29
C MET A 186 4.36 8.44 -2.33
N SER A 187 3.95 9.66 -2.01
CA SER A 187 3.07 10.47 -2.86
C SER A 187 3.79 11.08 -4.07
N HIS A 188 5.12 10.96 -4.14
CA HIS A 188 5.90 11.48 -5.26
C HIS A 188 5.69 10.63 -6.52
N PRO A 189 5.10 11.20 -7.60
CA PRO A 189 4.79 10.46 -8.83
C PRO A 189 6.05 10.13 -9.65
N ASN A 190 7.21 10.71 -9.29
CA ASN A 190 8.45 10.56 -10.03
C ASN A 190 9.37 9.55 -9.32
N GLY A 191 9.57 8.38 -9.93
CA GLY A 191 10.29 7.26 -9.32
C GLY A 191 11.71 7.61 -8.82
N GLN A 192 12.39 8.53 -9.50
CA GLN A 192 13.72 9.01 -9.10
C GLN A 192 13.73 9.76 -7.76
N GLN A 193 12.69 10.54 -7.47
CA GLN A 193 12.64 11.29 -6.21
C GLN A 193 12.35 10.37 -5.02
N ALA A 194 11.44 9.39 -5.21
CA ALA A 194 11.15 8.38 -4.20
C ALA A 194 12.37 7.48 -3.90
N GLU A 195 13.17 7.16 -4.93
CA GLU A 195 14.44 6.44 -4.76
C GLU A 195 15.44 7.27 -3.95
N ARG A 196 15.62 8.55 -4.29
CA ARG A 196 16.56 9.42 -3.57
C ARG A 196 16.15 9.64 -2.11
N GLU A 197 14.87 9.83 -1.85
CA GLU A 197 14.35 9.93 -0.48
C GLU A 197 14.54 8.63 0.32
N THR A 198 14.46 7.48 -0.36
CA THR A 198 14.82 6.18 0.25
C THR A 198 16.30 6.18 0.65
N LEU A 199 17.20 6.63 -0.22
CA LEU A 199 18.63 6.67 0.09
C LEU A 199 18.94 7.58 1.30
N TRP A 200 18.24 8.72 1.41
CA TRP A 200 18.37 9.60 2.58
C TRP A 200 17.88 8.94 3.87
N LEU A 201 16.77 8.22 3.82
CA LEU A 201 16.28 7.44 4.97
C LEU A 201 17.30 6.37 5.39
N ASP A 202 17.86 5.63 4.43
CA ASP A 202 18.86 4.60 4.70
C ASP A 202 20.15 5.20 5.29
N LEU A 203 20.58 6.37 4.84
CA LEU A 203 21.70 7.11 5.45
C LEU A 203 21.37 7.52 6.89
N ALA A 204 20.19 8.10 7.13
CA ALA A 204 19.76 8.51 8.48
C ALA A 204 19.71 7.33 9.45
N VAL A 205 19.18 6.18 9.02
CA VAL A 205 19.18 4.95 9.82
C VAL A 205 20.61 4.49 10.12
N ARG A 206 21.52 4.49 9.14
CA ARG A 206 22.93 4.14 9.37
C ARG A 206 23.59 5.05 10.41
N ILE A 207 23.39 6.37 10.29
CA ILE A 207 23.92 7.36 11.24
C ILE A 207 23.39 7.08 12.66
N SER A 208 22.08 6.84 12.80
CA SER A 208 21.48 6.54 14.11
C SER A 208 22.05 5.30 14.80
N LEU A 209 22.60 4.36 14.02
CA LEU A 209 23.15 3.08 14.51
C LEU A 209 24.65 3.10 14.76
N GLN A 210 25.38 4.16 14.35
CA GLN A 210 26.86 4.21 14.45
C GLN A 210 27.37 4.16 15.90
N HIS A 211 26.68 4.81 16.84
CA HIS A 211 27.14 4.98 18.22
C HIS A 211 26.26 4.24 19.23
N ARG A 212 25.91 2.99 18.95
CA ARG A 212 24.97 2.22 19.80
C ARG A 212 25.49 1.96 21.22
N ASP A 213 26.81 1.95 21.40
CA ASP A 213 27.44 1.60 22.67
C ASP A 213 27.62 2.80 23.62
N ASP A 214 27.41 4.03 23.15
CA ASP A 214 27.46 5.27 23.94
C ASP A 214 26.09 5.96 23.95
N PRO A 215 25.36 5.99 25.09
CA PRO A 215 24.05 6.61 25.17
C PRO A 215 24.00 8.08 24.76
N ALA A 216 25.04 8.87 25.05
CA ALA A 216 25.05 10.30 24.74
C ALA A 216 25.19 10.53 23.23
N GLU A 217 26.12 9.81 22.60
CA GLU A 217 26.32 9.87 21.15
C GLU A 217 25.17 9.19 20.38
N GLN A 218 24.50 8.19 20.96
CA GLN A 218 23.29 7.60 20.39
C GLN A 218 22.14 8.63 20.30
N ILE A 219 21.91 9.41 21.37
CA ILE A 219 20.89 10.47 21.37
C ILE A 219 21.21 11.50 20.27
N ARG A 220 22.46 11.95 20.20
CA ARG A 220 22.92 12.91 19.20
C ARG A 220 22.77 12.38 17.77
N SER A 221 23.18 11.13 17.54
CA SER A 221 23.06 10.47 16.23
C SER A 221 21.60 10.30 15.81
N SER A 222 20.71 10.00 16.76
CA SER A 222 19.27 9.90 16.50
C SER A 222 18.64 11.27 16.17
N GLN A 223 19.03 12.32 16.89
CA GLN A 223 18.60 13.69 16.58
C GLN A 223 19.07 14.14 15.20
N LEU A 224 20.32 13.83 14.84
CA LEU A 224 20.86 14.11 13.51
C LEU A 224 20.11 13.33 12.43
N ALA A 225 19.84 12.04 12.63
CA ALA A 225 19.05 11.23 11.71
C ALA A 225 17.65 11.80 11.48
N LEU A 226 16.97 12.24 12.54
CA LEU A 226 15.68 12.93 12.44
C LEU A 226 15.79 14.26 11.67
N ALA A 227 16.84 15.03 11.91
CA ALA A 227 17.08 16.28 11.20
C ALA A 227 17.28 16.03 9.70
N ILE A 228 18.04 14.99 9.33
CA ILE A 228 18.26 14.60 7.93
C ILE A 228 16.93 14.26 7.27
N VAL A 229 16.11 13.41 7.89
CA VAL A 229 14.84 12.97 7.29
C VAL A 229 13.82 14.11 7.16
N ARG A 230 13.92 15.15 7.99
CA ARG A 230 13.02 16.32 7.97
C ARG A 230 13.51 17.47 7.12
N ALA A 231 14.79 17.51 6.79
CA ALA A 231 15.38 18.62 6.07
C ALA A 231 14.88 18.67 4.63
N ASP A 232 14.78 19.90 4.12
CA ASP A 232 14.57 20.10 2.69
C ASP A 232 15.81 19.66 1.91
N ASP A 233 15.58 19.28 0.66
CA ASP A 233 16.65 19.02 -0.29
C ASP A 233 17.28 20.33 -0.76
N ALA A 234 18.14 20.89 0.09
CA ALA A 234 18.95 22.07 -0.16
C ALA A 234 20.42 21.81 0.15
N MET A 235 21.28 22.56 -0.52
CA MET A 235 22.72 22.64 -0.29
C MET A 235 23.04 24.05 0.18
N VAL A 236 23.39 24.19 1.46
CA VAL A 236 23.64 25.47 2.12
C VAL A 236 25.11 25.58 2.48
N PHE A 237 25.79 26.65 2.05
CA PHE A 237 27.20 26.89 2.33
C PHE A 237 27.37 27.78 3.55
N ASP A 238 28.13 27.33 4.56
CA ASP A 238 28.53 28.13 5.70
C ASP A 238 30.02 28.50 5.60
N HIS A 239 30.27 29.75 5.20
CA HIS A 239 31.61 30.27 5.01
C HIS A 239 32.41 30.43 6.31
N ALA A 240 31.75 30.55 7.47
CA ALA A 240 32.44 30.72 8.75
C ALA A 240 33.04 29.41 9.26
N SER A 241 32.31 28.29 9.05
CA SER A 241 32.72 26.96 9.49
C SER A 241 33.36 26.10 8.39
N HIS A 242 33.36 26.58 7.14
CA HIS A 242 33.79 25.83 5.95
C HIS A 242 33.04 24.51 5.79
N THR A 243 31.74 24.57 6.10
CA THR A 243 30.82 23.43 6.08
C THR A 243 29.77 23.63 5.01
N VAL A 244 29.44 22.55 4.29
CA VAL A 244 28.26 22.50 3.43
C VAL A 244 27.19 21.63 4.09
N HIS A 245 26.00 22.18 4.29
CA HIS A 245 24.85 21.46 4.79
C HIS A 245 24.04 20.91 3.62
N ILE A 246 24.00 19.59 3.49
CA ILE A 246 23.25 18.90 2.44
C ILE A 246 22.16 18.07 3.12
N HIS A 247 20.90 18.41 2.86
CA HIS A 247 19.76 17.72 3.45
C HIS A 247 19.87 17.64 4.99
N GLY A 248 20.32 18.73 5.62
CA GLY A 248 20.53 18.83 7.07
C GLY A 248 21.84 18.21 7.59
N LEU A 249 22.55 17.41 6.79
CA LEU A 249 23.85 16.84 7.17
C LEU A 249 24.97 17.86 6.94
N ALA A 250 25.74 18.14 7.99
CA ALA A 250 26.94 18.98 7.91
C ALA A 250 28.12 18.18 7.33
N VAL A 251 28.68 18.65 6.20
CA VAL A 251 29.92 18.13 5.62
C VAL A 251 31.00 19.20 5.71
N THR A 252 31.91 19.03 6.67
CA THR A 252 33.05 19.95 6.85
C THR A 252 34.15 19.59 5.87
N MET A 253 34.69 20.59 5.17
CA MET A 253 35.74 20.39 4.17
C MET A 253 36.98 21.20 4.53
N SER A 254 38.13 20.81 3.98
CA SER A 254 39.31 21.68 4.04
C SER A 254 39.07 22.99 3.27
N LYS A 255 39.67 24.09 3.75
CA LYS A 255 39.45 25.46 3.25
C LYS A 255 39.47 25.58 1.72
N THR A 256 40.51 25.06 1.06
CA THR A 256 40.65 25.24 -0.40
C THR A 256 39.55 24.50 -1.18
N PRO A 257 39.33 23.18 -1.04
CA PRO A 257 38.18 22.50 -1.65
C PRO A 257 36.84 23.17 -1.35
N TYR A 258 36.61 23.62 -0.12
CA TYR A 258 35.38 24.33 0.26
C TYR A 258 35.12 25.55 -0.62
N PHE A 259 36.10 26.46 -0.76
CA PHE A 259 35.92 27.68 -1.55
C PHE A 259 35.75 27.39 -3.04
N TYR A 260 36.45 26.39 -3.57
CA TYR A 260 36.22 25.96 -4.95
C TYR A 260 34.79 25.42 -5.10
N PHE A 261 34.28 24.65 -4.15
CA PHE A 261 32.92 24.13 -4.21
C PHE A 261 31.87 25.25 -4.15
N ALA A 262 32.02 26.18 -3.20
CA ALA A 262 31.15 27.34 -3.05
C ALA A 262 31.19 28.26 -4.29
N TRP A 263 32.34 28.39 -4.94
CA TRP A 263 32.48 29.14 -6.18
C TRP A 263 31.68 28.50 -7.33
N TYR A 264 31.76 27.19 -7.53
CA TYR A 264 30.91 26.48 -8.50
C TYR A 264 29.42 26.59 -8.15
N ALA A 265 29.09 26.56 -6.86
CA ALA A 265 27.72 26.70 -6.38
C ALA A 265 27.16 28.08 -6.70
N ARG A 266 27.94 29.15 -6.49
CA ARG A 266 27.58 30.53 -6.85
C ARG A 266 27.39 30.69 -8.36
N ALA A 267 28.28 30.12 -9.18
CA ALA A 267 28.12 30.15 -10.64
C ALA A 267 26.85 29.41 -11.10
N ARG A 268 26.51 28.29 -10.42
CA ARG A 268 25.30 27.54 -10.70
C ARG A 268 24.04 28.31 -10.30
N SER A 269 24.01 28.91 -9.12
CA SER A 269 22.84 29.64 -8.60
C SER A 269 22.62 30.99 -9.28
N SER A 270 23.66 31.66 -9.78
CA SER A 270 23.52 32.91 -10.56
C SER A 270 22.84 32.71 -11.92
N GLY A 271 22.81 31.47 -12.42
CA GLY A 271 22.26 31.12 -13.73
C GLY A 271 23.15 31.49 -14.91
N GLU A 272 24.29 32.15 -14.67
CA GLU A 272 25.24 32.55 -15.72
C GLU A 272 25.79 31.33 -16.45
N ASN A 273 25.61 31.27 -17.77
CA ASN A 273 25.96 30.10 -18.60
C ASN A 273 25.42 28.77 -18.03
N GLN A 274 24.29 28.79 -17.31
CA GLN A 274 23.74 27.65 -16.57
C GLN A 274 24.73 27.02 -15.55
N GLY A 275 25.70 27.79 -15.06
CA GLY A 275 26.75 27.34 -14.13
C GLY A 275 27.90 26.57 -14.78
N TRP A 276 28.00 26.53 -16.10
CA TRP A 276 29.10 25.86 -16.77
C TRP A 276 30.36 26.73 -16.79
N ILE A 277 31.42 26.22 -16.17
CA ILE A 277 32.75 26.81 -16.16
C ILE A 277 33.66 26.00 -17.07
N LEU A 278 34.30 26.67 -18.04
CA LEU A 278 35.21 26.03 -18.98
C LEU A 278 36.60 25.90 -18.35
N ASN A 279 37.20 24.71 -18.39
CA ASN A 279 38.56 24.57 -17.89
C ASN A 279 39.55 25.48 -18.68
N PRO A 280 40.51 26.11 -17.98
CA PRO A 280 41.58 26.86 -18.62
C PRO A 280 42.42 25.95 -19.52
N ALA A 281 43.08 26.53 -20.52
CA ALA A 281 44.05 25.77 -21.32
C ALA A 281 45.30 25.47 -20.47
N THR A 282 46.02 24.41 -20.80
CA THR A 282 47.19 23.96 -20.02
C THR A 282 48.28 25.04 -19.93
N ASP A 283 48.43 25.83 -20.99
CA ASP A 283 49.40 26.90 -21.16
C ASP A 283 48.85 28.30 -20.86
N ARG A 284 47.53 28.43 -20.64
CA ARG A 284 46.87 29.72 -20.42
C ARG A 284 45.92 29.65 -19.22
N PRO A 285 46.41 30.00 -18.01
CA PRO A 285 45.58 30.16 -16.83
C PRO A 285 44.50 31.23 -17.02
N MET A 286 43.38 31.09 -16.34
CA MET A 286 42.29 32.09 -16.37
C MET A 286 42.47 33.11 -15.25
N GLN A 287 42.58 34.38 -15.64
CA GLN A 287 42.73 35.53 -14.74
C GLN A 287 41.36 36.14 -14.39
N ASP A 288 40.47 36.29 -15.37
CA ASP A 288 39.19 36.99 -15.16
C ASP A 288 38.26 36.27 -14.16
N GLU A 289 38.16 34.95 -14.27
CA GLU A 289 37.37 34.13 -13.32
C GLU A 289 38.05 33.98 -11.95
N CYS A 290 39.36 34.24 -11.88
CA CYS A 290 40.20 34.12 -10.68
C CYS A 290 39.77 35.10 -9.58
N GLU A 291 39.46 36.33 -9.96
CA GLU A 291 39.12 37.43 -9.04
C GLU A 291 37.92 37.11 -8.15
N SER A 292 36.90 36.45 -8.71
CA SER A 292 35.70 36.07 -7.97
C SER A 292 35.99 35.05 -6.86
N LEU A 293 36.88 34.09 -7.12
CA LEU A 293 37.30 33.08 -6.16
C LEU A 293 38.28 33.66 -5.14
N LEU A 294 39.23 34.50 -5.58
CA LEU A 294 40.16 35.21 -4.69
C LEU A 294 39.40 36.05 -3.67
N THR A 295 38.46 36.88 -4.14
CA THR A 295 37.62 37.71 -3.27
C THR A 295 36.87 36.87 -2.23
N MET A 296 36.30 35.74 -2.64
CA MET A 296 35.61 34.83 -1.71
C MET A 296 36.57 34.23 -0.68
N MET A 297 37.75 33.78 -1.10
CA MET A 297 38.75 33.21 -0.20
C MET A 297 39.30 34.25 0.78
N GLU A 298 39.54 35.48 0.34
CA GLU A 298 40.07 36.55 1.19
C GLU A 298 39.06 37.00 2.24
N ASN A 299 37.80 37.16 1.86
CA ASN A 299 36.73 37.64 2.74
C ASN A 299 36.35 36.64 3.85
N HIS A 300 36.67 35.35 3.67
CA HIS A 300 36.19 34.27 4.54
C HIS A 300 37.32 33.39 5.10
N ASP A 301 38.50 33.98 5.27
CA ASP A 301 39.69 33.31 5.86
C ASP A 301 40.11 32.03 5.13
N GLY A 302 40.27 32.14 3.82
CA GLY A 302 40.81 31.11 2.94
C GLY A 302 42.29 30.78 3.22
N HIS A 303 42.76 29.68 2.66
CA HIS A 303 44.13 29.24 2.89
C HIS A 303 45.15 30.17 2.20
N GLN A 304 45.93 30.92 2.98
CA GLN A 304 46.84 31.98 2.48
C GLN A 304 47.80 31.52 1.37
N LYS A 305 48.38 30.33 1.48
CA LYS A 305 49.25 29.78 0.41
C LYS A 305 48.48 29.56 -0.91
N ALA A 306 47.22 29.15 -0.84
CA ALA A 306 46.40 28.94 -2.02
C ALA A 306 45.94 30.27 -2.63
N ILE A 307 45.63 31.27 -1.81
CA ILE A 307 45.36 32.65 -2.27
C ILE A 307 46.56 33.20 -3.03
N ASN A 308 47.76 33.11 -2.47
CA ASN A 308 48.98 33.60 -3.12
C ASN A 308 49.30 32.84 -4.41
N ASP A 309 49.14 31.51 -4.42
CA ASP A 309 49.32 30.70 -5.65
C ASP A 309 48.31 31.10 -6.73
N LEU A 310 47.04 31.28 -6.34
CA LEU A 310 45.96 31.66 -7.25
C LEU A 310 46.19 33.08 -7.82
N ARG A 311 46.63 34.04 -7.01
CA ARG A 311 46.96 35.40 -7.45
C ARG A 311 48.14 35.44 -8.42
N ASN A 312 49.18 34.67 -8.14
CA ASN A 312 50.40 34.69 -8.95
C ASN A 312 50.27 33.88 -10.25
N ASN A 313 49.56 32.75 -10.21
CA ASN A 313 49.53 31.78 -11.30
C ASN A 313 48.18 31.69 -12.02
N GLY A 314 47.13 32.32 -11.50
CA GLY A 314 45.75 32.21 -12.00
C GLY A 314 45.12 30.84 -11.79
N LEU A 315 43.90 30.66 -12.30
CA LEU A 315 43.22 29.36 -12.28
C LEU A 315 43.85 28.40 -13.28
N ARG A 316 44.31 27.25 -12.80
CA ARG A 316 44.95 26.18 -13.60
C ARG A 316 44.07 24.93 -13.63
N ALA A 317 44.06 24.24 -14.78
CA ALA A 317 43.23 23.04 -14.99
C ALA A 317 43.54 21.95 -13.95
N LYS A 318 44.83 21.70 -13.69
CA LYS A 318 45.29 20.73 -12.68
C LYS A 318 44.79 21.08 -11.27
N THR A 319 44.79 22.35 -10.89
CA THR A 319 44.32 22.78 -9.56
C THR A 319 42.81 22.58 -9.43
N LEU A 320 42.05 22.87 -10.50
CA LEU A 320 40.61 22.62 -10.53
C LEU A 320 40.30 21.11 -10.41
N ASP A 321 41.02 20.26 -11.16
CA ASP A 321 40.85 18.80 -11.08
C ASP A 321 41.15 18.25 -9.68
N GLN A 322 42.24 18.71 -9.06
CA GLN A 322 42.61 18.28 -7.71
C GLN A 322 41.55 18.66 -6.67
N ASN A 323 41.00 19.88 -6.73
CA ASN A 323 39.96 20.30 -5.80
C ASN A 323 38.63 19.58 -6.08
N ARG A 324 38.25 19.37 -7.35
CA ARG A 324 37.06 18.55 -7.71
C ARG A 324 37.15 17.13 -7.16
N ASN A 325 38.31 16.48 -7.27
CA ASN A 325 38.52 15.14 -6.73
C ASN A 325 38.41 15.12 -5.20
N LYS A 326 39.03 16.10 -4.52
CA LYS A 326 38.90 16.21 -3.05
C LYS A 326 37.44 16.43 -2.60
N ILE A 327 36.69 17.27 -3.31
CA ILE A 327 35.25 17.47 -3.04
C ILE A 327 34.48 16.16 -3.27
N LYS A 328 34.80 15.44 -4.35
CA LYS A 328 34.21 14.14 -4.64
C LYS A 328 34.46 13.14 -3.52
N ASP A 329 35.69 13.04 -3.07
CA ASP A 329 36.09 12.10 -2.02
C ASP A 329 35.33 12.43 -0.73
N GLU A 330 35.33 13.69 -0.29
CA GLU A 330 34.66 14.13 0.95
C GLU A 330 33.14 13.87 0.91
N LEU A 331 32.47 14.25 -0.19
CA LEU A 331 31.03 14.01 -0.33
C LEU A 331 30.70 12.52 -0.42
N THR A 332 31.52 11.73 -1.11
CA THR A 332 31.31 10.28 -1.23
C THR A 332 31.51 9.58 0.11
N THR A 333 32.50 10.01 0.91
CA THR A 333 32.74 9.48 2.25
C THR A 333 31.56 9.73 3.18
N GLN A 334 30.96 10.92 3.14
CA GLN A 334 29.86 11.28 4.05
C GLN A 334 28.49 10.77 3.58
N LEU A 335 28.19 10.86 2.29
CA LEU A 335 26.86 10.56 1.73
C LEU A 335 26.76 9.15 1.13
N GLY A 336 27.88 8.58 0.72
CA GLY A 336 27.92 7.45 -0.21
C GLY A 336 27.75 7.89 -1.67
N GLU A 337 28.18 7.03 -2.60
CA GLU A 337 28.28 7.37 -4.04
C GLU A 337 26.95 7.78 -4.66
N ALA A 338 25.87 7.05 -4.37
CA ALA A 338 24.55 7.28 -4.96
C ALA A 338 23.96 8.65 -4.59
N LEU A 339 24.05 9.06 -3.31
CA LEU A 339 23.58 10.37 -2.87
C LEU A 339 24.53 11.49 -3.32
N ALA A 340 25.84 11.27 -3.20
CA ALA A 340 26.85 12.25 -3.58
C ALA A 340 26.72 12.67 -5.05
N ALA A 341 26.42 11.74 -5.96
CA ALA A 341 26.28 12.00 -7.40
C ALA A 341 25.38 13.21 -7.73
N HIS A 342 24.33 13.47 -6.95
CA HIS A 342 23.42 14.60 -7.15
C HIS A 342 23.98 15.97 -6.76
N TYR A 343 25.08 16.01 -6.00
CA TYR A 343 25.76 17.22 -5.53
C TYR A 343 27.15 17.38 -6.15
N LEU A 344 27.57 16.41 -6.97
CA LEU A 344 28.86 16.39 -7.65
C LEU A 344 28.82 17.10 -9.01
N PHE A 345 29.97 17.07 -9.69
CA PHE A 345 30.18 17.76 -10.96
C PHE A 345 29.69 16.95 -12.16
N GLU A 346 28.99 17.62 -13.08
CA GLU A 346 28.78 17.16 -14.44
C GLU A 346 29.90 17.70 -15.34
N ALA A 347 30.26 16.93 -16.36
CA ALA A 347 31.27 17.34 -17.34
C ALA A 347 30.66 17.33 -18.75
N ARG A 348 31.00 18.33 -19.56
CA ARG A 348 30.71 18.36 -21.00
C ARG A 348 31.94 18.73 -21.79
N ARG A 349 32.15 18.10 -22.94
CA ARG A 349 33.25 18.47 -23.84
C ARG A 349 32.82 19.64 -24.72
N ASP A 350 33.60 20.71 -24.68
CA ASP A 350 33.46 21.84 -25.60
C ASP A 350 33.98 21.44 -26.98
N LEU A 351 33.13 21.51 -28.00
CA LEU A 351 33.46 21.10 -29.35
C LEU A 351 34.45 22.04 -30.04
N ARG A 352 34.48 23.33 -29.63
CA ARG A 352 35.35 24.34 -30.25
C ARG A 352 36.80 24.22 -29.78
N SER A 353 37.02 24.09 -28.48
CA SER A 353 38.35 24.03 -27.90
C SER A 353 38.81 22.62 -27.54
N GLY A 354 37.92 21.63 -27.58
CA GLY A 354 38.18 20.26 -27.17
C GLY A 354 38.33 20.05 -25.65
N ARG A 355 38.26 21.14 -24.86
CA ARG A 355 38.39 21.17 -23.40
C ARG A 355 37.08 20.76 -22.73
N TYR A 356 37.14 20.43 -21.44
CA TYR A 356 35.93 20.12 -20.66
C TYR A 356 35.42 21.35 -19.92
N SER A 357 34.10 21.53 -19.90
CA SER A 357 33.41 22.41 -18.96
C SER A 357 32.78 21.59 -17.85
N TYR A 358 32.70 22.17 -16.65
CA TYR A 358 32.13 21.54 -15.47
C TYR A 358 31.07 22.42 -14.83
N ARG A 359 30.07 21.80 -14.21
CA ARG A 359 29.07 22.46 -13.35
C ARG A 359 28.62 21.52 -12.24
N LEU A 360 27.94 22.03 -11.23
CA LEU A 360 27.25 21.16 -10.26
C LEU A 360 25.99 20.55 -10.88
N ALA A 361 25.78 19.25 -10.64
CA ALA A 361 24.56 18.52 -11.02
C ALA A 361 23.32 19.05 -10.28
N CYS A 362 23.52 19.59 -9.07
CA CYS A 362 22.47 20.12 -8.23
C CYS A 362 21.61 21.17 -8.98
N ASN A 363 20.31 21.15 -8.73
CA ASN A 363 19.38 22.15 -9.26
C ASN A 363 19.74 23.52 -8.64
N PRO A 364 19.93 24.59 -9.44
CA PRO A 364 20.27 25.92 -8.94
C PRO A 364 19.33 26.45 -7.84
N GLU A 365 18.04 26.11 -7.88
CA GLU A 365 17.05 26.55 -6.88
C GLU A 365 17.29 25.96 -5.48
N LYS A 366 18.08 24.88 -5.41
CA LYS A 366 18.39 24.17 -4.17
C LYS A 366 19.70 24.64 -3.54
N ILE A 367 20.45 25.50 -4.22
CA ILE A 367 21.73 26.03 -3.76
C ILE A 367 21.48 27.32 -3.00
N LYS A 368 21.90 27.38 -1.74
CA LYS A 368 21.80 28.56 -0.88
C LYS A 368 23.21 28.93 -0.39
N ALA A 369 23.51 30.22 -0.44
CA ALA A 369 24.78 30.79 0.01
C ALA A 369 24.60 31.53 1.33
#